data_AF-A0A820C194-F1
#
_entry.id   AF-A0A820C194-F1
#
_cell.length_a   1.000
_cell.length_b   1.000
_cell.length_c   1.000
_cell.angle_alpha   90.00
_cell.angle_beta   90.00
_cell.angle_gamma   90.00
#
_symmetry.space_group_name_H-M   'P 1'
#
loop_
_entity.id
_entity.type
_entity.pdbx_description
1 polymer ?
#
loop_
_entity_poly.entity_id
_entity_poly.type
_entity_poly.pdbx_seq_one_letter_code
_entity_poly.pdbx_strand_id
1 'polypeptide(L)'
;MLTTNTTSNLPLTIKTQPLTKKQNLSECRICGAPAQYANFGAISCNSCKMFFKRNANIGQKAFKCNFGDNCEIKRDNHHMCASCRLKKCFQYGMTTDKFRPSRPTKSKTKSLVKTEPRYQSEKLSIFNSLKPDHSLLTTSQWTLLSNLYNSYDESQVSLL
;
A
#
# COMPACT_ATOMS: atom_id res chain seq x y z
N MET A 1 -1.88 3.91 64.33
CA MET A 1 -1.24 2.60 64.12
C MET A 1 -2.15 1.87 63.11
N LEU A 2 -1.87 1.67 61.82
CA LEU A 2 -0.63 1.41 61.10
C LEU A 2 -0.83 1.71 59.57
N THR A 3 0.26 2.19 58.93
CA THR A 3 0.79 1.84 57.58
C THR A 3 -0.12 1.96 56.33
N THR A 4 0.09 2.92 55.41
CA THR A 4 1.14 3.12 54.37
C THR A 4 0.95 2.38 53.04
N ASN A 5 1.19 3.14 51.96
CA ASN A 5 1.88 2.81 50.70
C ASN A 5 1.07 2.37 49.45
N THR A 6 0.98 3.34 48.52
CA THR A 6 1.64 3.42 47.21
C THR A 6 1.75 2.18 46.31
N THR A 7 1.44 2.45 45.04
CA THR A 7 2.10 2.08 43.77
C THR A 7 1.37 1.09 42.85
N SER A 8 1.16 1.60 41.63
CA SER A 8 1.18 0.92 40.33
C SER A 8 0.25 -0.27 40.13
N ASN A 9 -0.69 -0.11 39.18
CA ASN A 9 -0.54 -0.75 37.88
C ASN A 9 -1.59 -0.22 36.90
N LEU A 10 -1.11 0.25 35.74
CA LEU A 10 -1.90 0.56 34.57
C LEU A 10 -2.26 -0.75 33.85
N PRO A 11 -3.53 -0.99 33.50
CA PRO A 11 -3.86 -1.82 32.36
C PRO A 11 -4.24 -0.93 31.17
N LEU A 12 -3.49 -1.12 30.10
CA LEU A 12 -3.71 -0.62 28.74
C LEU A 12 -5.13 -0.96 28.27
N THR A 13 -6.10 -0.09 28.52
CA THR A 13 -7.37 -0.12 27.79
C THR A 13 -7.19 0.69 26.50
N ILE A 14 -6.98 -0.04 25.40
CA ILE A 14 -7.16 0.48 24.05
C ILE A 14 -8.62 0.91 23.94
N LYS A 15 -8.91 2.17 24.27
CA LYS A 15 -10.20 2.78 23.96
C LYS A 15 -10.23 2.99 22.45
N THR A 16 -10.87 2.08 21.74
CA THR A 16 -11.47 2.35 20.43
C THR A 16 -12.45 3.51 20.60
N GLN A 17 -11.95 4.74 20.44
CA GLN A 17 -12.81 5.92 20.50
C GLN A 17 -13.67 5.97 19.22
N PRO A 18 -15.01 6.12 19.35
CA PRO A 18 -15.91 6.26 18.21
C PRO A 18 -15.58 7.52 17.38
N LEU A 19 -15.90 7.50 16.08
CA LEU A 19 -15.70 8.60 15.11
C LEU A 19 -16.59 9.83 15.41
N THR A 20 -16.39 10.52 16.53
CA THR A 20 -17.19 11.72 16.89
C THR A 20 -16.39 13.02 16.91
N LYS A 21 -15.14 13.03 16.44
CA LYS A 21 -14.46 14.30 16.15
C LYS A 21 -14.90 14.74 14.75
N LYS A 22 -15.75 15.77 14.67
CA LYS A 22 -16.03 16.52 13.43
C LYS A 22 -14.69 17.02 12.89
N GLN A 23 -14.03 16.20 12.07
CA GLN A 23 -12.74 16.57 11.50
C GLN A 23 -13.04 17.68 10.50
N ASN A 24 -12.53 18.88 10.75
CA ASN A 24 -12.55 19.95 9.76
C ASN A 24 -11.67 19.49 8.60
N LEU A 25 -12.31 18.90 7.58
CA LEU A 25 -11.64 18.55 6.33
C LEU A 25 -11.38 19.85 5.58
N SER A 26 -10.11 20.11 5.30
CA SER A 26 -9.70 21.16 4.37
C SER A 26 -9.84 20.65 2.93
N GLU A 27 -9.70 21.55 1.95
CA GLU A 27 -9.69 21.16 0.55
C GLU A 27 -8.27 20.85 0.05
N CYS A 28 -8.14 19.82 -0.79
CA CYS A 28 -6.92 19.49 -1.50
C CYS A 28 -6.54 20.64 -2.42
N ARG A 29 -5.37 21.26 -2.20
CA ARG A 29 -4.87 22.38 -3.01
C ARG A 29 -4.64 22.02 -4.49
N ILE A 30 -4.62 20.73 -4.82
CA ILE A 30 -4.38 20.26 -6.19
C ILE A 30 -5.69 20.08 -6.96
N CYS A 31 -6.68 19.39 -6.38
CA CYS A 31 -7.91 19.00 -7.09
C CYS A 31 -9.21 19.40 -6.39
N GLY A 32 -9.16 20.06 -5.23
CA GLY A 32 -10.34 20.47 -4.45
C GLY A 32 -11.02 19.36 -3.64
N ALA A 33 -10.63 18.09 -3.82
CA ALA A 33 -11.21 16.98 -3.05
C ALA A 33 -10.96 17.16 -1.53
N PRO A 34 -11.82 16.62 -0.65
CA PRO A 34 -11.60 16.69 0.79
C PRO A 34 -10.25 16.09 1.21
N ALA A 35 -9.57 16.79 2.10
CA ALA A 35 -8.24 16.46 2.59
C ALA A 35 -8.12 16.76 4.08
N GLN A 36 -7.54 15.83 4.83
CA GLN A 36 -7.41 15.97 6.29
C GLN A 36 -6.03 16.51 6.71
N TYR A 37 -5.00 16.29 5.89
CA TYR A 37 -3.61 16.55 6.30
C TYR A 37 -2.72 17.01 5.14
N ALA A 38 -1.57 17.59 5.50
CA ALA A 38 -0.52 17.94 4.57
C ALA A 38 0.26 16.69 4.13
N ASN A 39 0.46 16.53 2.83
CA ASN A 39 1.34 15.52 2.26
C ASN A 39 2.44 16.19 1.47
N PHE A 40 3.69 15.82 1.76
CA PHE A 40 4.86 16.29 1.04
C PHE A 40 5.01 17.83 0.97
N GLY A 41 4.32 18.59 1.83
CA GLY A 41 4.38 20.06 1.87
C GLY A 41 3.05 20.77 1.62
N ALA A 42 2.02 20.10 1.09
CA ALA A 42 0.73 20.73 0.77
C ALA A 42 -0.46 19.92 1.29
N ILE A 43 -1.53 20.61 1.73
CA ILE A 43 -2.84 19.97 2.02
C ILE A 43 -3.34 19.30 0.74
N SER A 44 -3.47 17.97 0.78
CA SER A 44 -3.83 17.19 -0.42
C SER A 44 -4.54 15.88 -0.07
N CYS A 45 -5.40 15.42 -0.97
CA CYS A 45 -6.14 14.17 -0.83
C CYS A 45 -5.24 12.95 -1.10
N ASN A 46 -5.71 11.75 -0.73
CA ASN A 46 -4.98 10.48 -0.91
C ASN A 46 -4.60 10.21 -2.37
N SER A 47 -5.48 10.55 -3.32
CA SER A 47 -5.22 10.38 -4.76
C SER A 47 -4.02 11.23 -5.20
N CYS A 48 -3.98 12.52 -4.84
CA CYS A 48 -2.87 13.41 -5.18
C CYS A 48 -1.58 13.06 -4.43
N LYS A 49 -1.67 12.61 -3.18
CA LYS A 49 -0.54 12.08 -2.41
C LYS A 49 0.13 10.90 -3.13
N MET A 50 -0.65 9.91 -3.54
CA MET A 50 -0.12 8.71 -4.22
C MET A 50 0.37 9.01 -5.62
N PHE A 51 -0.34 9.86 -6.36
CA PHE A 51 0.09 10.35 -7.65
C PHE A 51 1.45 11.05 -7.56
N PHE A 52 1.63 11.97 -6.60
CA PHE A 52 2.90 12.67 -6.42
C PHE A 52 4.04 11.70 -6.08
N LYS A 53 3.82 10.78 -5.13
CA LYS A 53 4.83 9.79 -4.74
C LYS A 53 5.33 8.94 -5.93
N ARG A 54 4.45 8.58 -6.85
CA ARG A 54 4.80 7.77 -8.04
C ARG A 54 5.54 8.57 -9.12
N ASN A 55 5.19 9.84 -9.30
CA ASN A 55 5.59 10.59 -10.49
C ASN A 55 6.61 11.70 -10.22
N ALA A 56 6.78 12.16 -8.98
CA ALA A 56 7.66 13.29 -8.67
C ALA A 56 9.12 13.04 -9.03
N ASN A 57 9.63 11.81 -8.83
CA ASN A 57 11.00 11.43 -9.21
C ASN A 57 11.16 11.22 -10.72
N ILE A 58 10.08 10.88 -11.43
CA ILE A 58 10.08 10.78 -12.91
C ILE A 58 10.16 12.20 -13.51
N GLY A 59 9.54 13.18 -12.82
CA GLY A 59 9.62 14.59 -13.14
C GLY A 59 8.57 15.05 -14.16
N GLN A 60 8.34 16.36 -14.22
CA GLN A 60 7.31 16.96 -15.07
C GLN A 60 7.56 16.74 -16.57
N LYS A 61 8.84 16.70 -16.99
CA LYS A 61 9.24 16.54 -18.41
C LYS A 61 8.86 15.18 -19.00
N ALA A 62 8.60 14.17 -18.17
CA ALA A 62 8.18 12.84 -18.63
C ALA A 62 6.71 12.80 -19.07
N PHE A 63 5.92 13.83 -18.76
CA PHE A 63 4.50 13.90 -19.09
C PHE A 63 4.23 15.01 -20.09
N LYS A 64 3.62 14.65 -21.22
CA LYS A 64 3.13 15.62 -22.21
C LYS A 64 1.69 16.01 -21.88
N CYS A 65 1.38 17.30 -21.97
CA CYS A 65 0.00 17.77 -21.97
C CYS A 65 -0.58 17.74 -23.39
N ASN A 66 -1.85 17.32 -23.51
CA ASN A 66 -2.57 17.31 -24.79
C ASN A 66 -3.47 18.54 -24.98
N PHE A 67 -3.50 19.47 -24.02
CA PHE A 67 -4.47 20.57 -23.95
C PHE A 67 -3.82 21.93 -23.63
N GLY A 68 -2.55 22.13 -23.99
CA GLY A 68 -1.88 23.43 -23.87
C GLY A 68 -1.35 23.80 -22.49
N ASP A 69 -0.92 22.82 -21.69
CA ASP A 69 -0.18 22.99 -20.42
C ASP A 69 -0.83 23.82 -19.29
N ASN A 70 -2.13 24.10 -19.41
CA ASN A 70 -2.92 24.88 -18.46
C ASN A 70 -4.24 24.20 -18.06
N CYS A 71 -4.28 22.86 -18.04
CA CYS A 71 -5.48 22.10 -17.67
C CYS A 71 -5.94 22.45 -16.25
N GLU A 72 -7.24 22.73 -16.12
CA GLU A 72 -7.86 22.86 -14.80
C GLU A 72 -7.95 21.48 -14.12
N ILE A 73 -7.33 21.36 -12.96
CA ILE A 73 -7.32 20.11 -12.18
C ILE A 73 -8.39 20.19 -11.08
N LYS A 74 -9.44 19.38 -11.23
CA LYS A 74 -10.56 19.15 -10.30
C LYS A 74 -10.62 17.68 -9.90
N ARG A 75 -11.41 17.35 -8.86
CA ARG A 75 -11.56 15.98 -8.37
C ARG A 75 -11.94 15.01 -9.48
N ASP A 76 -12.86 15.42 -10.34
CA ASP A 76 -13.50 14.51 -11.29
C ASP A 76 -12.67 14.36 -12.58
N ASN A 77 -11.78 15.30 -12.89
CA ASN A 77 -10.99 15.31 -14.13
C ASN A 77 -9.47 15.20 -13.91
N HIS A 78 -8.98 15.10 -12.66
CA HIS A 78 -7.54 15.14 -12.39
C HIS A 78 -6.73 14.02 -13.06
N HIS A 79 -7.40 12.96 -13.53
CA HIS A 79 -6.76 11.84 -14.21
C HIS A 79 -6.51 12.12 -15.69
N MET A 80 -7.19 13.11 -16.28
CA MET A 80 -7.12 13.43 -17.72
C MET A 80 -5.78 14.05 -18.13
N CYS A 81 -5.05 14.67 -17.21
CA CYS A 81 -3.76 15.28 -17.52
C CYS A 81 -2.75 15.11 -16.37
N ALA A 82 -1.90 14.09 -16.47
CA ALA A 82 -0.82 13.85 -15.53
C ALA A 82 0.20 15.01 -15.51
N SER A 83 0.51 15.60 -16.66
CA SER A 83 1.48 16.71 -16.77
C SER A 83 1.05 17.93 -15.95
N CYS A 84 -0.15 18.45 -16.20
CA CYS A 84 -0.67 19.61 -15.47
C CYS A 84 -0.93 19.28 -13.99
N ARG A 85 -1.35 18.05 -13.68
CA ARG A 85 -1.51 17.62 -12.28
C ARG A 85 -0.18 17.65 -11.53
N LEU A 86 0.89 17.11 -12.12
CA LEU A 86 2.21 17.09 -11.49
C LEU A 86 2.81 18.49 -11.37
N LYS A 87 2.68 19.32 -12.41
CA LYS A 87 3.04 20.75 -12.38
C LYS A 87 2.36 21.46 -11.21
N LYS A 88 1.04 21.28 -11.05
CA LYS A 88 0.27 21.85 -9.95
C LYS A 88 0.73 21.33 -8.58
N CYS A 89 1.07 20.04 -8.44
CA CYS A 89 1.64 19.51 -7.20
C CYS A 89 2.88 20.29 -6.74
N PHE A 90 3.84 20.51 -7.64
CA PHE A 90 5.05 21.28 -7.33
C PHE A 90 4.74 22.76 -7.09
N GLN A 91 3.86 23.37 -7.88
CA GLN A 91 3.44 24.78 -7.71
C GLN A 91 2.87 25.07 -6.30
N TYR A 92 2.13 24.12 -5.73
CA TYR A 92 1.59 24.23 -4.36
C TYR A 92 2.55 23.74 -3.26
N GLY A 93 3.83 23.50 -3.59
CA GLY A 93 4.87 23.21 -2.61
C GLY A 93 4.99 21.74 -2.19
N MET A 94 4.47 20.80 -2.99
CA MET A 94 4.83 19.39 -2.78
C MET A 94 6.28 19.16 -3.20
N THR A 95 7.10 18.60 -2.31
CA THR A 95 8.53 18.33 -2.55
C THR A 95 8.89 16.85 -2.31
N THR A 96 9.84 16.35 -3.08
CA THR A 96 10.47 15.04 -2.93
C THR A 96 11.39 14.95 -1.70
N ASP A 97 11.81 16.07 -1.13
CA ASP A 97 12.73 16.09 0.04
C ASP A 97 12.15 15.38 1.26
N LYS A 98 10.81 15.30 1.31
CA LYS A 98 10.06 14.61 2.37
C LYS A 98 9.85 13.12 2.10
N PHE A 99 10.43 12.59 1.02
CA PHE A 99 10.44 11.16 0.77
C PHE A 99 11.42 10.54 1.75
N ARG A 100 10.93 9.58 2.55
CA ARG A 100 11.82 8.80 3.39
C ARG A 100 12.81 8.09 2.47
N PRO A 101 14.12 8.18 2.72
CA PRO A 101 15.10 7.43 1.96
C PRO A 101 14.68 5.96 1.98
N SER A 102 14.80 5.31 0.82
CA SER A 102 14.54 3.87 0.75
C SER A 102 15.41 3.22 1.81
N ARG A 103 14.79 2.51 2.77
CA ARG A 103 15.56 1.73 3.72
C ARG A 103 16.44 0.84 2.86
N PRO A 104 17.78 0.83 3.04
CA PRO A 104 18.63 -0.06 2.29
C PRO A 104 18.05 -1.46 2.49
N THR A 105 17.46 -2.00 1.42
CA THR A 105 17.18 -3.43 1.38
C THR A 105 18.56 -4.01 1.56
N LYS A 106 18.80 -4.72 2.68
CA LYS A 106 19.97 -5.57 2.77
C LYS A 106 19.90 -6.41 1.50
N SER A 107 20.73 -6.06 0.52
CA SER A 107 20.92 -6.86 -0.66
C SER A 107 21.25 -8.23 -0.09
N LYS A 108 20.35 -9.19 -0.27
CA LYS A 108 20.74 -10.58 -0.20
C LYS A 108 21.69 -10.76 -1.36
N THR A 109 22.94 -10.31 -1.20
CA THR A 109 24.07 -10.91 -1.88
C THR A 109 23.86 -12.39 -1.66
N LYS A 110 23.69 -13.15 -2.75
CA LYS A 110 23.59 -14.60 -2.71
C LYS A 110 24.96 -15.13 -2.26
N SER A 111 25.26 -14.98 -0.97
CA SER A 111 26.29 -15.73 -0.29
C SER A 111 25.59 -16.96 0.24
N LEU A 112 25.78 -18.06 -0.48
CA LEU A 112 25.39 -19.40 -0.08
C LEU A 112 26.02 -19.72 1.28
N VAL A 113 25.33 -19.50 2.40
CA VAL A 113 25.30 -20.41 3.56
C VAL A 113 23.99 -20.16 4.33
N LYS A 114 23.26 -21.25 4.56
CA LYS A 114 21.89 -21.36 5.03
C LYS A 114 21.85 -21.36 6.57
N THR A 115 21.21 -20.38 7.20
CA THR A 115 20.66 -20.54 8.57
C THR A 115 19.26 -19.93 8.64
N GLU A 116 18.34 -20.77 9.13
CA GLU A 116 16.87 -20.74 9.04
C GLU A 116 16.17 -19.59 9.80
N PRO A 117 15.14 -18.92 9.21
CA PRO A 117 14.29 -18.00 9.95
C PRO A 117 12.94 -18.62 10.36
N ARG A 118 12.59 -18.37 11.62
CA ARG A 118 11.34 -18.54 12.41
C ARG A 118 9.98 -18.31 11.70
N TYR A 119 9.96 -17.94 10.42
CA TYR A 119 8.79 -17.59 9.61
C TYR A 119 8.06 -18.81 9.01
N GLN A 120 8.68 -20.01 8.97
CA GLN A 120 8.03 -21.23 8.47
C GLN A 120 6.94 -21.80 9.40
N SER A 121 7.04 -21.60 10.72
CA SER A 121 6.18 -22.30 11.69
C SER A 121 4.71 -21.86 11.67
N GLU A 122 4.46 -20.59 11.34
CA GLU A 122 3.11 -20.00 11.39
C GLU A 122 2.32 -20.23 10.09
N LYS A 123 3.01 -20.44 8.96
CA LYS A 123 2.36 -20.77 7.68
C LYS A 123 2.00 -22.26 7.58
N LEU A 124 2.76 -23.13 8.24
CA LEU A 124 2.47 -24.58 8.30
C LEU A 124 1.23 -24.89 9.15
N SER A 125 0.99 -24.15 10.24
CA SER A 125 -0.16 -24.38 11.12
C SER A 125 -1.50 -24.09 10.40
N ILE A 126 -1.56 -22.99 9.64
CA ILE A 126 -2.77 -22.60 8.89
C ILE A 126 -3.06 -23.59 7.76
N PHE A 127 -2.04 -24.04 7.02
CA PHE A 127 -2.22 -24.99 5.92
C PHE A 127 -2.66 -26.38 6.42
N ASN A 128 -2.24 -26.79 7.62
CA ASN A 128 -2.62 -28.07 8.21
C ASN A 128 -4.07 -28.08 8.75
N SER A 129 -4.65 -26.92 9.07
CA SER A 129 -6.04 -26.81 9.57
C SER A 129 -7.11 -26.78 8.47
N LEU A 130 -6.73 -26.66 7.18
CA LEU A 130 -7.65 -26.52 6.04
C LEU A 130 -7.64 -27.71 5.08
N LYS A 131 -7.20 -28.90 5.51
CA LYS A 131 -7.32 -30.10 4.66
C LYS A 131 -8.79 -30.56 4.63
N PRO A 132 -9.44 -30.66 3.45
CA PRO A 132 -10.66 -31.43 3.33
C PRO A 132 -10.33 -32.91 3.52
N ASP A 133 -11.24 -33.65 4.14
CA ASP A 133 -11.09 -35.10 4.32
C ASP A 133 -10.94 -35.78 2.95
N HIS A 134 -9.79 -36.41 2.73
CA HIS A 134 -9.43 -37.09 1.49
C HIS A 134 -9.95 -38.53 1.41
N SER A 135 -10.89 -38.91 2.27
CA SER A 135 -11.57 -40.20 2.22
C SER A 135 -12.49 -40.40 1.01
N LEU A 136 -12.73 -39.37 0.19
CA LEU A 136 -13.76 -39.41 -0.88
C LEU A 136 -13.23 -39.45 -2.32
N LEU A 137 -11.92 -39.45 -2.55
CA LEU A 137 -11.35 -39.49 -3.91
C LEU A 137 -10.43 -40.70 -4.09
N THR A 138 -10.70 -41.50 -5.11
CA THR A 138 -9.93 -42.71 -5.43
C THR A 138 -8.59 -42.36 -6.08
N THR A 139 -7.64 -43.29 -6.05
CA THR A 139 -6.30 -43.14 -6.65
C THR A 139 -6.36 -42.76 -8.14
N SER A 140 -7.40 -43.23 -8.87
CA SER A 140 -7.61 -42.85 -10.27
C SER A 140 -8.05 -41.39 -10.44
N GLN A 141 -8.89 -40.86 -9.54
CA GLN A 141 -9.32 -39.46 -9.57
C GLN A 141 -8.16 -38.50 -9.23
N TRP A 142 -7.27 -38.90 -8.34
CA TRP A 142 -6.04 -38.16 -8.03
C TRP A 142 -5.07 -38.07 -9.21
N THR A 143 -4.93 -39.17 -9.96
CA THR A 143 -4.05 -39.24 -11.12
C THR A 143 -4.58 -38.36 -12.27
N LEU A 144 -5.90 -38.27 -12.43
CA LEU A 144 -6.51 -37.37 -13.41
C LEU A 144 -6.33 -35.89 -13.05
N LEU A 145 -6.50 -35.52 -11.78
CA LEU A 145 -6.29 -34.15 -11.30
C LEU A 145 -4.84 -33.69 -11.43
N SER A 146 -3.88 -34.56 -11.14
CA SER A 146 -2.45 -34.24 -11.31
C SER A 146 -2.06 -34.14 -12.79
N ASN A 147 -2.63 -35.00 -13.65
CA ASN A 147 -2.41 -34.91 -15.10
C ASN A 147 -3.04 -33.65 -15.72
N LEU A 148 -4.23 -33.23 -15.26
CA LEU A 148 -4.86 -31.96 -15.65
C LEU A 148 -4.04 -30.74 -15.22
N TYR A 149 -3.49 -30.77 -14.00
CA TYR A 149 -2.62 -29.71 -13.50
C TYR A 149 -1.30 -29.63 -14.25
N ASN A 150 -0.71 -30.77 -14.61
CA ASN A 150 0.56 -30.84 -15.34
C ASN A 150 0.41 -30.61 -16.86
N SER A 151 -0.80 -30.75 -17.41
CA SER A 151 -1.12 -30.41 -18.80
C SER A 151 -1.49 -28.94 -18.98
N TYR A 152 -1.55 -28.16 -17.90
CA TYR A 152 -1.80 -26.72 -17.96
C TYR A 152 -0.54 -26.00 -18.44
N ASP A 153 -0.53 -25.63 -19.72
CA ASP A 153 0.53 -24.81 -20.34
C ASP A 153 0.31 -23.33 -19.99
N GLU A 154 1.22 -22.75 -19.19
CA GLU A 154 1.24 -21.33 -18.80
C GLU A 154 1.48 -20.37 -20.00
N SER A 155 1.75 -20.87 -21.21
CA SER A 155 2.08 -20.04 -22.38
C SER A 155 0.90 -19.26 -23.00
N GLN A 156 -0.35 -19.48 -22.57
CA GLN A 156 -1.53 -18.80 -23.13
C GLN A 156 -2.08 -17.62 -22.31
N VAL A 157 -1.44 -17.22 -21.21
CA VAL A 157 -1.85 -16.00 -20.46
C VAL A 157 -1.03 -14.81 -20.94
N SER A 158 -1.25 -14.41 -22.19
CA SER A 158 -0.70 -13.18 -22.77
C SER A 158 -1.72 -12.59 -23.73
N LEU A 159 -2.87 -12.15 -23.23
CA LEU A 159 -3.76 -11.14 -23.83
C LEU A 159 -4.97 -10.91 -22.90
N LEU A 160 -4.79 -10.07 -21.88
CA LEU A 160 -5.80 -9.13 -21.34
C LEU A 160 -5.07 -7.97 -20.67
#